data_AF-A0A395CTY8-F1
#
_entry.id   AF-A0A395CTY8-F1
#
_cell.length_a   1.000
_cell.length_b   1.000
_cell.length_c   1.000
_cell.angle_alpha   90.00
_cell.angle_beta   90.00
_cell.angle_gamma   90.00
#
_symmetry.space_group_name_H-M   'P 1'
#
loop_
_entity.id
_entity.type
_entity.pdbx_description
1 polymer ?
#
loop_
_entity_poly.entity_id
_entity_poly.type
_entity_poly.pdbx_seq_one_letter_code
_entity_poly.pdbx_strand_id
1 'polypeptide(L)'
;MDMQSALTQQEQKTVVAQAWRVFFDDGREAAQPSAIAIREPRVVSAIVTPIDVRQTLALQAPADDGSLDIVWMPPGANEQSSIERDVEAWIDNGATPPRRAPIRAGIRTIRVFWHDARVLLYANAEQLEDALDAIVRFTVVEREAAALEAAMNSIWSTIDADAPLTHAGAGRQQKRQQHVNEMTEIATRMKIIRLRVETALEQLDTRLAESSKRLYSELTLAAALHDRLEKLDEPVQFALDHYELANNRLIDAKAASRDRAHALTGHVLEVAVVLLLLAELVATIYQLRITA
;
A
#
# COMPACT_ATOMS: atom_id res chain seq x y z
N MET A 1 -31.90 23.14 -55.41
CA MET A 1 -31.42 23.73 -54.14
C MET A 1 -31.43 22.60 -53.09
N ASP A 2 -30.81 21.45 -53.41
CA ASP A 2 -31.01 20.17 -52.69
C ASP A 2 -29.74 19.29 -52.70
N MET A 3 -28.54 19.89 -52.74
CA MET A 3 -27.27 19.13 -52.72
C MET A 3 -26.41 19.41 -51.48
N GLN A 4 -26.77 20.41 -50.66
CA GLN A 4 -26.05 20.71 -49.40
C GLN A 4 -26.63 20.00 -48.17
N SER A 5 -27.84 19.44 -48.25
CA SER A 5 -28.45 18.69 -47.12
C SER A 5 -28.06 17.20 -47.08
N ALA A 6 -27.39 16.68 -48.12
CA ALA A 6 -26.99 15.28 -48.19
C ALA A 6 -25.56 15.02 -47.66
N LEU A 7 -24.74 16.06 -47.50
CA LEU A 7 -23.34 15.95 -47.03
C LEU A 7 -23.18 16.10 -45.51
N THR A 8 -24.25 16.42 -44.78
CA THR A 8 -24.25 16.52 -43.30
C THR A 8 -24.81 15.29 -42.59
N GLN A 9 -25.22 14.24 -43.33
CA GLN A 9 -25.79 13.01 -42.77
C GLN A 9 -24.84 11.79 -42.84
N GLN A 10 -23.66 11.91 -43.45
CA GLN A 10 -22.64 10.86 -43.41
C GLN A 10 -21.80 11.00 -42.14
N GLU A 11 -21.85 9.99 -41.29
CA GLU A 11 -21.06 9.77 -40.07
C GLU A 11 -21.54 10.41 -38.75
N GLN A 12 -22.84 10.43 -38.47
CA GLN A 12 -23.26 10.19 -37.08
C GLN A 12 -23.00 8.71 -36.75
N LYS A 13 -21.70 8.39 -36.54
CA LYS A 13 -21.25 7.12 -35.99
C LYS A 13 -21.94 7.01 -34.64
N THR A 14 -22.94 6.14 -34.53
CA THR A 14 -23.67 5.91 -33.28
C THR A 14 -22.64 5.44 -32.28
N VAL A 15 -22.22 6.33 -31.38
CA VAL A 15 -21.18 6.01 -30.41
C VAL A 15 -21.84 5.10 -29.38
N VAL A 16 -21.54 3.81 -29.46
CA VAL A 16 -22.06 2.79 -28.54
C VAL A 16 -21.17 2.75 -27.31
N ALA A 17 -21.78 2.52 -26.14
CA ALA A 17 -21.06 2.27 -24.89
C ALA A 17 -19.99 1.19 -25.06
N GLN A 18 -18.87 1.34 -24.36
CA GLN A 18 -17.77 0.39 -24.38
C GLN A 18 -17.37 0.04 -22.95
N ALA A 19 -16.77 -1.14 -22.77
CA ALA A 19 -16.26 -1.56 -21.48
C ALA A 19 -14.87 -2.20 -21.63
N TRP A 20 -14.07 -2.07 -20.58
CA TRP A 20 -12.76 -2.70 -20.47
C TRP A 20 -12.60 -3.32 -19.10
N ARG A 21 -11.85 -4.42 -19.05
CA ARG A 21 -11.26 -4.96 -17.83
C ARG A 21 -9.79 -4.59 -17.80
N VAL A 22 -9.35 -4.04 -16.68
CA VAL A 22 -7.96 -3.69 -16.44
C VAL A 22 -7.36 -4.65 -15.43
N PHE A 23 -6.29 -5.33 -15.83
CA PHE A 23 -5.49 -6.19 -14.96
C PHE A 23 -4.21 -5.47 -14.57
N PHE A 24 -3.82 -5.59 -13.31
CA PHE A 24 -2.60 -4.98 -12.77
C PHE A 24 -1.54 -6.07 -12.59
N ASP A 25 -0.52 -6.06 -13.44
CA ASP A 25 0.59 -7.02 -13.39
C ASP A 25 1.82 -6.40 -12.71
N ASP A 26 2.34 -7.11 -11.70
CA ASP A 26 3.57 -6.80 -10.96
C ASP A 26 4.84 -7.24 -11.72
N GLY A 27 4.69 -7.97 -12.83
CA GLY A 27 5.76 -8.48 -13.67
C GLY A 27 6.16 -7.57 -14.82
N ARG A 28 7.45 -7.19 -14.85
CA ARG A 28 8.27 -6.62 -15.95
C ARG A 28 7.54 -6.28 -17.26
N GLU A 29 7.47 -4.98 -17.58
CA GLU A 29 7.19 -4.37 -18.90
C GLU A 29 6.63 -5.37 -19.91
N ALA A 30 5.33 -5.69 -19.78
CA ALA A 30 4.64 -6.40 -20.83
C ALA A 30 4.66 -5.48 -22.06
N ALA A 31 5.43 -5.84 -23.09
CA ALA A 31 5.44 -5.19 -24.40
C ALA A 31 4.13 -5.44 -25.15
N GLN A 32 3.00 -5.23 -24.48
CA GLN A 32 1.67 -5.29 -25.05
C GLN A 32 1.24 -3.88 -25.45
N PRO A 33 0.65 -3.70 -26.64
CA PRO A 33 0.30 -2.38 -27.17
C PRO A 33 -0.78 -1.63 -26.36
N SER A 34 -1.48 -2.29 -25.43
CA SER A 34 -2.52 -1.70 -24.57
C SER A 34 -2.12 -1.66 -23.08
N ALA A 35 -0.83 -1.68 -22.77
CA ALA A 35 -0.33 -1.59 -21.41
C ALA A 35 -0.03 -0.14 -21.00
N ILE A 36 -0.56 0.28 -19.85
CA ILE A 36 -0.24 1.56 -19.21
C ILE A 36 0.82 1.31 -18.13
N ALA A 37 2.00 1.90 -18.30
CA ALA A 37 3.10 1.75 -17.36
C ALA A 37 2.94 2.73 -16.18
N ILE A 38 2.89 2.18 -14.97
CA ILE A 38 2.79 2.91 -13.70
C ILE A 38 4.06 2.67 -12.93
N ARG A 39 4.73 3.75 -12.49
CA ARG A 39 6.01 3.67 -11.78
C ARG A 39 5.85 3.89 -10.28
N GLU A 40 4.89 4.71 -9.91
CA GLU A 40 4.58 5.08 -8.53
C GLU A 40 3.12 4.78 -8.24
N PRO A 41 2.78 4.32 -7.02
CA PRO A 41 3.66 4.07 -5.87
C PRO A 41 4.45 2.75 -5.96
N ARG A 42 4.14 1.91 -6.96
CA ARG A 42 4.92 0.73 -7.32
C ARG A 42 4.95 0.56 -8.83
N VAL A 43 5.94 -0.18 -9.30
CA VAL A 43 6.09 -0.51 -10.72
C VAL A 43 5.07 -1.57 -11.10
N VAL A 44 4.04 -1.16 -11.82
CA VAL A 44 2.92 -2.01 -12.25
C VAL A 44 2.60 -1.70 -13.71
N SER A 45 2.25 -2.72 -14.49
CA SER A 45 1.70 -2.55 -15.83
C SER A 45 0.21 -2.84 -15.81
N ALA A 46 -0.60 -1.89 -16.24
CA ALA A 46 -2.04 -2.06 -16.35
C ALA A 46 -2.43 -2.47 -17.77
N ILE A 47 -2.95 -3.69 -17.92
CA ILE A 47 -3.33 -4.28 -19.20
C ILE A 47 -4.81 -4.04 -19.43
N VAL A 48 -5.14 -3.20 -20.41
CA VAL A 48 -6.53 -2.83 -20.74
C VAL A 48 -7.06 -3.79 -21.81
N THR A 49 -8.08 -4.58 -21.46
CA THR A 49 -8.71 -5.58 -22.34
C THR A 49 -10.18 -5.23 -22.57
N PRO A 50 -10.65 -5.11 -23.82
CA PRO A 50 -12.06 -4.83 -24.09
C PRO A 50 -12.95 -6.00 -23.66
N ILE A 51 -14.11 -5.68 -23.09
CA ILE A 51 -15.12 -6.64 -22.64
C ILE A 51 -16.51 -6.22 -23.11
N ASP A 52 -17.48 -7.13 -23.06
CA ASP A 52 -18.87 -6.84 -23.44
C ASP A 52 -19.59 -6.06 -22.31
N VAL A 53 -20.17 -4.92 -22.66
CA VAL A 53 -20.86 -4.03 -21.71
C VAL A 53 -22.04 -4.74 -21.05
N ARG A 54 -22.86 -5.48 -21.82
CA ARG A 54 -24.06 -6.13 -21.27
C ARG A 54 -23.70 -7.25 -20.32
N GLN A 55 -22.68 -8.04 -20.67
CA GLN A 55 -22.16 -9.08 -19.77
C GLN A 55 -21.61 -8.48 -18.48
N THR A 56 -20.87 -7.37 -18.58
CA THR A 56 -20.28 -6.67 -17.43
C THR A 56 -21.35 -6.12 -16.50
N LEU A 57 -22.37 -5.45 -17.03
CA LEU A 57 -23.48 -4.91 -16.25
C LEU A 57 -24.37 -6.00 -15.63
N ALA A 58 -24.42 -7.19 -16.24
CA ALA A 58 -25.13 -8.34 -15.68
C ALA A 58 -24.40 -8.98 -14.47
N LEU A 59 -23.11 -8.69 -14.27
CA LEU A 59 -22.37 -9.20 -13.12
C LEU A 59 -22.80 -8.50 -11.83
N GLN A 60 -23.34 -9.27 -10.89
CA GLN A 60 -23.76 -8.73 -9.59
C GLN A 60 -22.57 -8.37 -8.70
N ALA A 61 -21.51 -9.19 -8.73
CA ALA A 61 -20.29 -8.97 -7.97
C ALA A 61 -19.11 -8.63 -8.88
N PRO A 62 -18.13 -7.83 -8.41
CA PRO A 62 -16.87 -7.66 -9.11
C PRO A 62 -16.08 -8.98 -9.16
N ALA A 63 -15.09 -9.05 -10.05
CA ALA A 63 -14.18 -10.19 -10.09
C ALA A 63 -13.26 -10.20 -8.86
N ASP A 64 -12.95 -11.39 -8.35
CA ASP A 64 -12.09 -11.59 -7.16
C ASP A 64 -10.58 -11.62 -7.50
N ASP A 65 -10.22 -11.23 -8.72
CA ASP A 65 -8.85 -11.20 -9.24
C ASP A 65 -8.16 -9.84 -9.06
N GLY A 66 -8.82 -8.89 -8.39
CA GLY A 66 -8.32 -7.53 -8.22
C GLY A 66 -8.33 -6.71 -9.51
N SER A 67 -9.02 -7.14 -10.56
CA SER A 67 -9.19 -6.34 -11.78
C SER A 67 -10.08 -5.11 -11.54
N LEU A 68 -10.10 -4.20 -12.51
CA LEU A 68 -10.94 -3.02 -12.54
C LEU A 68 -11.79 -3.05 -13.82
N ASP A 69 -13.11 -3.06 -13.66
CA ASP A 69 -14.04 -2.95 -14.78
C ASP A 69 -14.39 -1.48 -15.01
N ILE A 70 -14.15 -1.00 -16.23
CA ILE A 70 -14.44 0.39 -16.64
C ILE A 70 -15.51 0.34 -17.71
N VAL A 71 -16.63 1.03 -17.49
CA VAL A 71 -17.69 1.26 -18.47
C VAL A 71 -17.64 2.71 -18.92
N TRP A 72 -17.47 2.94 -20.22
CA TRP A 72 -17.53 4.26 -20.84
C TRP A 72 -18.85 4.50 -21.55
N MET A 73 -19.38 5.70 -21.34
CA MET A 73 -20.60 6.22 -21.93
C MET A 73 -20.31 7.56 -22.62
N PRO A 74 -20.66 7.73 -23.90
CA PRO A 74 -20.50 9.03 -24.56
C PRO A 74 -21.51 10.04 -24.00
N PRO A 75 -21.17 11.34 -23.96
CA PRO A 75 -22.09 12.37 -23.48
C PRO A 75 -23.31 12.45 -24.39
N GLY A 76 -24.51 12.39 -23.82
CA GLY A 76 -25.75 12.40 -24.60
C GLY A 76 -26.26 11.03 -25.03
N ALA A 77 -25.63 9.91 -24.60
CA ALA A 77 -26.24 8.58 -24.65
C ALA A 77 -27.54 8.44 -23.81
N ASN A 78 -27.97 9.53 -23.17
CA ASN A 78 -29.17 9.70 -22.34
C ASN A 78 -30.49 9.27 -23.00
N GLU A 79 -30.52 8.93 -24.29
CA GLU A 79 -31.74 8.48 -24.96
C GLU A 79 -32.19 7.07 -24.51
N GLN A 80 -31.31 6.26 -23.88
CA GLN A 80 -31.67 4.97 -23.29
C GLN A 80 -31.57 5.00 -21.77
N SER A 81 -32.54 5.68 -21.13
CA SER A 81 -32.69 5.81 -19.67
C SER A 81 -32.56 4.52 -18.83
N SER A 82 -32.67 3.34 -19.44
CA SER A 82 -32.43 2.06 -18.77
C SER A 82 -30.95 1.80 -18.49
N ILE A 83 -30.06 2.07 -19.45
CA ILE A 83 -28.64 1.73 -19.33
C ILE A 83 -27.98 2.57 -18.23
N GLU A 84 -28.28 3.86 -18.15
CA GLU A 84 -27.74 4.75 -17.10
C GLU A 84 -28.13 4.27 -15.69
N ARG A 85 -29.42 3.97 -15.48
CA ARG A 85 -29.90 3.44 -14.21
C ARG A 85 -29.26 2.10 -13.86
N ASP A 86 -29.10 1.23 -14.85
CA ASP A 86 -28.47 -0.09 -14.66
C ASP A 86 -26.99 0.06 -14.30
N VAL A 87 -26.28 1.02 -14.90
CA VAL A 87 -24.85 1.27 -14.63
C VAL A 87 -24.64 1.94 -13.27
N GLU A 88 -25.49 2.91 -12.89
CA GLU A 88 -25.45 3.50 -11.54
C GLU A 88 -25.72 2.44 -10.48
N ALA A 89 -26.75 1.61 -10.67
CA ALA A 89 -27.05 0.50 -9.79
C ALA A 89 -25.90 -0.54 -9.76
N TRP A 90 -25.23 -0.77 -10.89
CA TRP A 90 -24.07 -1.65 -10.98
C TRP A 90 -22.89 -1.12 -10.16
N ILE A 91 -22.62 0.18 -10.14
CA ILE A 91 -21.60 0.76 -9.25
C ILE A 91 -21.99 0.56 -7.79
N ASP A 92 -23.22 0.89 -7.43
CA ASP A 92 -23.69 0.80 -6.03
C ASP A 92 -23.71 -0.65 -5.52
N ASN A 93 -24.03 -1.63 -6.39
CA ASN A 93 -24.03 -3.05 -6.06
C ASN A 93 -22.62 -3.65 -5.98
N GLY A 94 -21.63 -3.03 -6.63
CA GLY A 94 -20.23 -3.45 -6.55
C GLY A 94 -19.54 -3.08 -5.23
N ALA A 95 -20.27 -2.48 -4.29
CA ALA A 95 -19.70 -1.99 -3.05
C ALA A 95 -19.31 -3.11 -2.07
N THR A 96 -18.01 -3.46 -2.06
CA THR A 96 -17.42 -4.37 -1.07
C THR A 96 -17.52 -3.77 0.34
N PRO A 97 -17.93 -4.54 1.37
CA PRO A 97 -17.96 -4.04 2.75
C PRO A 97 -16.55 -3.76 3.31
N PRO A 98 -16.36 -2.70 4.12
CA PRO A 98 -17.35 -1.68 4.48
C PRO A 98 -17.61 -0.72 3.32
N ARG A 99 -18.89 -0.55 2.94
CA ARG A 99 -19.36 0.26 1.80
C ARG A 99 -18.75 1.66 1.84
N ARG A 100 -17.69 1.89 1.07
CA ARG A 100 -17.18 3.25 0.80
C ARG A 100 -18.13 3.91 -0.19
N ALA A 101 -18.45 5.18 0.03
CA ALA A 101 -19.25 5.92 -0.95
C ALA A 101 -18.47 6.00 -2.27
N PRO A 102 -19.12 5.85 -3.43
CA PRO A 102 -18.45 6.02 -4.72
C PRO A 102 -17.81 7.40 -4.82
N ILE A 103 -16.57 7.44 -5.33
CA ILE A 103 -15.81 8.67 -5.54
C ILE A 103 -16.31 9.31 -6.84
N ARG A 104 -16.67 10.58 -6.77
CA ARG A 104 -17.20 11.34 -7.91
C ARG A 104 -16.26 12.48 -8.22
N ALA A 105 -15.69 12.47 -9.41
CA ALA A 105 -14.79 13.51 -9.90
C ALA A 105 -15.17 13.90 -11.32
N GLY A 106 -14.79 15.11 -11.74
CA GLY A 106 -15.04 15.52 -13.12
C GLY A 106 -14.31 16.78 -13.52
N ILE A 107 -13.86 16.81 -14.77
CA ILE A 107 -13.27 17.99 -15.40
C ILE A 107 -14.03 18.32 -16.67
N ARG A 108 -14.66 19.50 -16.73
CA ARG A 108 -15.41 19.98 -17.92
C ARG A 108 -16.44 18.95 -18.43
N THR A 109 -16.09 18.22 -19.48
CA THR A 109 -16.91 17.21 -20.19
C THR A 109 -16.68 15.78 -19.69
N ILE A 110 -15.71 15.57 -18.80
CA ILE A 110 -15.38 14.28 -18.21
C ILE A 110 -16.05 14.16 -16.83
N ARG A 111 -16.74 13.06 -16.59
CA ARG A 111 -17.25 12.67 -15.26
C ARG A 111 -16.86 11.23 -14.97
N VAL A 112 -16.37 10.99 -13.77
CA VAL A 112 -15.93 9.69 -13.31
C VAL A 112 -16.66 9.35 -12.02
N PHE A 113 -17.24 8.17 -11.98
CA PHE A 113 -17.72 7.52 -10.77
C PHE A 113 -16.85 6.30 -10.55
N TRP A 114 -16.01 6.34 -9.52
CA TRP A 114 -15.09 5.27 -9.20
C TRP A 114 -15.53 4.57 -7.91
N HIS A 115 -15.47 3.25 -7.92
CA HIS A 115 -15.68 2.42 -6.74
C HIS A 115 -14.82 1.14 -6.84
N ASP A 116 -13.64 1.15 -6.24
CA ASP A 116 -12.73 0.01 -6.01
C ASP A 116 -12.43 -0.87 -7.24
N ALA A 117 -13.36 -1.73 -7.65
CA ALA A 117 -13.28 -2.62 -8.80
C ALA A 117 -14.15 -2.20 -9.99
N ARG A 118 -14.91 -1.10 -9.88
CA ARG A 118 -15.84 -0.61 -10.91
C ARG A 118 -15.69 0.88 -11.17
N VAL A 119 -15.75 1.26 -12.43
CA VAL A 119 -15.70 2.66 -12.86
C VAL A 119 -16.73 2.92 -13.95
N LEU A 120 -17.42 4.05 -13.83
CA LEU A 120 -18.22 4.64 -14.88
C LEU A 120 -17.56 5.94 -15.33
N LEU A 121 -17.28 6.02 -16.63
CA LEU A 121 -16.65 7.16 -17.27
C LEU A 121 -17.62 7.76 -18.30
N TYR A 122 -17.98 9.02 -18.10
CA TYR A 122 -18.59 9.84 -19.14
C TYR A 122 -17.53 10.76 -19.73
N ALA A 123 -17.22 10.60 -21.01
CA ALA A 123 -16.24 11.45 -21.69
C ALA A 123 -16.45 11.43 -23.20
N ASN A 124 -16.03 12.50 -23.89
CA ASN A 124 -15.92 12.45 -25.35
C ASN A 124 -14.88 11.41 -25.76
N ALA A 125 -15.05 10.80 -26.94
CA ALA A 125 -14.13 9.77 -27.44
C ALA A 125 -12.68 10.27 -27.53
N GLU A 126 -12.48 11.56 -27.83
CA GLU A 126 -11.16 12.22 -27.88
C GLU A 126 -10.43 12.26 -26.53
N GLN A 127 -11.17 12.18 -25.42
CA GLN A 127 -10.64 12.29 -24.06
C GLN A 127 -10.53 10.92 -23.36
N LEU A 128 -10.93 9.84 -24.05
CA LEU A 128 -11.05 8.52 -23.46
C LEU A 128 -9.71 7.97 -22.99
N GLU A 129 -8.66 8.05 -23.81
CA GLU A 129 -7.33 7.51 -23.46
C GLU A 129 -6.72 8.24 -22.26
N ASP A 130 -6.78 9.57 -22.24
CA ASP A 130 -6.31 10.40 -21.13
C ASP A 130 -7.07 10.10 -19.84
N ALA A 131 -8.39 9.87 -19.95
CA ALA A 131 -9.22 9.55 -18.80
C ALA A 131 -8.91 8.16 -18.24
N LEU A 132 -8.71 7.17 -19.13
CA LEU A 132 -8.32 5.81 -18.74
C LEU A 132 -6.98 5.82 -18.01
N ASP A 133 -5.97 6.52 -18.52
CA ASP A 133 -4.66 6.64 -17.87
C ASP A 133 -4.77 7.23 -16.46
N ALA A 134 -5.52 8.32 -16.28
CA ALA A 134 -5.75 8.93 -14.97
C ALA A 134 -6.47 7.98 -14.00
N ILE A 135 -7.55 7.33 -14.45
CA ILE A 135 -8.35 6.40 -13.63
C ILE A 135 -7.50 5.22 -13.16
N VAL A 136 -6.72 4.62 -14.06
CA VAL A 136 -5.93 3.43 -13.76
C VAL A 136 -4.83 3.78 -12.76
N ARG A 137 -4.12 4.90 -12.94
CA ARG A 137 -3.11 5.38 -11.98
C ARG A 137 -3.72 5.69 -10.62
N PHE A 138 -4.84 6.40 -10.61
CA PHE A 138 -5.58 6.70 -9.40
C PHE A 138 -5.97 5.42 -8.65
N THR A 139 -6.45 4.40 -9.37
CA THR A 139 -6.86 3.13 -8.77
C THR A 139 -5.71 2.44 -8.04
N VAL A 140 -4.50 2.44 -8.60
CA VAL A 140 -3.33 1.87 -7.93
C VAL A 140 -3.03 2.64 -6.64
N VAL A 141 -3.00 3.97 -6.70
CA VAL A 141 -2.68 4.83 -5.56
C VAL A 141 -3.72 4.69 -4.45
N GLU A 142 -5.00 4.71 -4.79
CA GLU A 142 -6.10 4.55 -3.83
C GLU A 142 -6.08 3.18 -3.17
N ARG A 143 -5.81 2.10 -3.92
CA ARG A 143 -5.71 0.74 -3.36
C ARG A 143 -4.53 0.61 -2.41
N GLU A 144 -3.39 1.21 -2.72
CA GLU A 144 -2.22 1.20 -1.84
C GLU A 144 -2.46 2.01 -0.57
N ALA A 145 -3.11 3.18 -0.67
CA ALA A 145 -3.52 3.96 0.48
C ALA A 145 -4.51 3.19 1.37
N ALA A 146 -5.53 2.57 0.77
CA ALA A 146 -6.50 1.75 1.49
C ALA A 146 -5.87 0.52 2.16
N ALA A 147 -4.92 -0.14 1.49
CA ALA A 147 -4.16 -1.26 2.06
C ALA A 147 -3.31 -0.81 3.25
N LEU A 148 -2.67 0.36 3.16
CA LEU A 148 -1.89 0.95 4.26
C LEU A 148 -2.79 1.29 5.46
N GLU A 149 -3.96 1.89 5.24
CA GLU A 149 -4.96 2.14 6.29
C GLU A 149 -5.38 0.84 6.98
N ALA A 150 -5.70 -0.19 6.21
CA ALA A 150 -6.10 -1.49 6.73
C ALA A 150 -4.97 -2.15 7.53
N ALA A 151 -3.74 -2.10 7.03
CA ALA A 151 -2.57 -2.62 7.72
C ALA A 151 -2.37 -1.93 9.07
N MET A 152 -2.42 -0.59 9.09
CA MET A 152 -2.28 0.20 10.31
C MET A 152 -3.36 -0.14 11.35
N ASN A 153 -4.62 -0.21 10.90
CA ASN A 153 -5.73 -0.60 11.77
C ASN A 153 -5.57 -2.02 12.34
N SER A 154 -5.01 -2.95 11.57
CA SER A 154 -4.83 -4.33 12.01
C SER A 154 -3.79 -4.50 13.12
N ILE A 155 -2.77 -3.64 13.18
CA ILE A 155 -1.66 -3.77 14.13
C ILE A 155 -1.87 -2.99 15.43
N TRP A 156 -2.91 -2.16 15.54
CA TRP A 156 -3.12 -1.32 16.72
C TRP A 156 -3.28 -2.09 18.02
N SER A 157 -4.03 -3.18 18.00
CA SER A 157 -4.18 -4.06 19.16
C SER A 157 -2.85 -4.70 19.60
N THR A 158 -1.98 -5.01 18.64
CA THR A 158 -0.65 -5.58 18.90
C THR A 158 0.27 -4.55 19.56
N ILE A 159 0.26 -3.31 19.07
CA ILE A 159 1.08 -2.22 19.60
C ILE A 159 0.72 -1.93 21.06
N ASP A 160 -0.58 -1.89 21.39
CA ASP A 160 -1.06 -1.70 22.76
C ASP A 160 -0.63 -2.86 23.68
N ALA A 161 -0.76 -4.11 23.21
CA ALA A 161 -0.29 -5.29 23.95
C ALA A 161 1.23 -5.31 24.18
N ASP A 162 1.99 -4.67 23.30
CA ASP A 162 3.45 -4.56 23.35
C ASP A 162 3.94 -3.32 24.12
N ALA A 163 3.05 -2.46 24.63
CA ALA A 163 3.41 -1.30 25.44
C ALA A 163 4.39 -1.60 26.60
N PRO A 164 4.30 -2.75 27.31
CA PRO A 164 5.24 -3.07 28.38
C PRO A 164 6.69 -3.33 27.92
N LEU A 165 6.93 -3.59 26.63
CA LEU A 165 8.27 -3.89 26.09
C LEU A 165 9.22 -2.70 26.14
N THR A 166 8.69 -1.47 26.16
CA THR A 166 9.52 -0.26 26.25
C THR A 166 9.90 0.09 27.69
N HIS A 167 9.21 -0.47 28.69
CA HIS A 167 9.35 -0.13 30.11
C HIS A 167 9.92 -1.26 31.00
N ALA A 168 9.67 -2.53 30.69
CA ALA A 168 9.98 -3.63 31.61
C ALA A 168 11.39 -4.23 31.44
N GLY A 169 12.03 -4.60 32.55
CA GLY A 169 13.39 -5.13 32.59
C GLY A 169 13.58 -6.52 31.96
N ALA A 170 14.17 -6.52 30.76
CA ALA A 170 15.20 -7.39 30.20
C ALA A 170 15.10 -8.94 30.29
N GLY A 171 14.93 -9.54 31.47
CA GLY A 171 15.33 -10.96 31.68
C GLY A 171 14.44 -12.01 31.01
N ARG A 172 13.11 -11.79 31.00
CA ARG A 172 12.13 -12.75 30.42
C ARG A 172 11.72 -12.42 28.99
N GLN A 173 12.07 -11.24 28.48
CA GLN A 173 11.57 -10.72 27.20
C GLN A 173 12.46 -11.03 26.01
N GLN A 174 13.65 -11.61 26.19
CA GLN A 174 14.54 -12.03 25.10
C GLN A 174 13.86 -12.97 24.09
N LYS A 175 12.88 -13.78 24.54
CA LYS A 175 12.08 -14.67 23.69
C LYS A 175 11.19 -13.92 22.68
N ARG A 176 10.94 -12.63 22.90
CA ARG A 176 10.12 -11.77 22.01
C ARG A 176 10.96 -10.98 21.00
N GLN A 177 12.27 -11.15 20.95
CA GLN A 177 13.14 -10.45 20.00
C GLN A 177 12.70 -10.65 18.55
N GLN A 178 12.32 -11.88 18.19
CA GLN A 178 11.89 -12.18 16.82
C GLN A 178 10.62 -11.38 16.46
N HIS A 179 9.62 -11.39 17.35
CA HIS A 179 8.39 -10.62 17.18
C HIS A 179 8.66 -9.11 17.06
N VAL A 180 9.52 -8.55 17.91
CA VAL A 180 9.89 -7.12 17.82
C VAL A 180 10.54 -6.80 16.47
N ASN A 181 11.45 -7.66 15.99
CA ASN A 181 12.08 -7.47 14.68
C ASN A 181 11.06 -7.53 13.53
N GLU A 182 10.12 -8.49 13.57
CA GLU A 182 9.03 -8.61 12.59
C GLU A 182 8.16 -7.35 12.59
N MET A 183 7.80 -6.84 13.77
CA MET A 183 7.01 -5.62 13.89
C MET A 183 7.78 -4.37 13.42
N THR A 184 9.08 -4.28 13.67
CA THR A 184 9.94 -3.22 13.11
C THR A 184 9.94 -3.27 11.58
N GLU A 185 10.04 -4.47 10.98
CA GLU A 185 9.99 -4.63 9.53
C GLU A 185 8.64 -4.17 8.96
N ILE A 186 7.53 -4.57 9.61
CA ILE A 186 6.18 -4.15 9.22
C ILE A 186 6.05 -2.62 9.28
N ALA A 187 6.47 -1.98 10.38
CA ALA A 187 6.42 -0.52 10.53
C ALA A 187 7.28 0.20 9.47
N THR A 188 8.49 -0.31 9.22
CA THR A 188 9.39 0.20 8.18
C THR A 188 8.75 0.10 6.80
N ARG A 189 8.14 -1.05 6.48
CA ARG A 189 7.47 -1.27 5.20
C ARG A 189 6.28 -0.34 5.01
N MET A 190 5.49 -0.10 6.06
CA MET A 190 4.39 0.87 6.03
C MET A 190 4.90 2.29 5.76
N LYS A 191 6.00 2.72 6.40
CA LYS A 191 6.61 4.04 6.12
C LYS A 191 7.08 4.15 4.67
N ILE A 192 7.71 3.10 4.13
CA ILE A 192 8.14 3.06 2.72
C ILE A 192 6.94 3.20 1.78
N ILE A 193 5.86 2.45 2.01
CA ILE A 193 4.65 2.52 1.19
C ILE A 193 4.02 3.91 1.29
N ARG A 194 3.90 4.48 2.50
CA ARG A 194 3.40 5.83 2.72
C ARG A 194 4.15 6.87 1.87
N LEU A 195 5.48 6.85 1.92
CA LEU A 195 6.33 7.79 1.16
C LEU A 195 6.17 7.63 -0.36
N ARG A 196 5.97 6.40 -0.83
CA ARG A 196 5.70 6.13 -2.25
C ARG A 196 4.33 6.64 -2.69
N VAL A 197 3.30 6.44 -1.85
CA VAL A 197 1.96 7.00 -2.10
C VAL A 197 2.03 8.53 -2.12
N GLU A 198 2.75 9.14 -1.18
CA GLU A 198 2.98 10.60 -1.13
C GLU A 198 3.61 11.11 -2.44
N THR A 199 4.68 10.45 -2.90
CA THR A 199 5.35 10.76 -4.17
C THR A 199 4.40 10.60 -5.37
N ALA A 200 3.54 9.57 -5.35
CA ALA A 200 2.57 9.34 -6.42
C ALA A 200 1.48 10.43 -6.47
N LEU A 201 1.08 10.97 -5.31
CA LEU A 201 0.10 12.06 -5.21
C LEU A 201 0.63 13.37 -5.82
N GLU A 202 1.94 13.63 -5.72
CA GLU A 202 2.57 14.83 -6.32
C GLU A 202 2.61 14.79 -7.86
N GLN A 203 2.34 13.64 -8.48
CA GLN A 203 2.32 13.47 -9.95
C GLN A 203 3.54 14.02 -10.69
N LEU A 204 4.73 13.67 -10.21
CA LEU A 204 6.00 14.15 -10.77
C LEU A 204 6.30 13.64 -12.20
N ASP A 205 5.48 12.76 -12.76
CA ASP A 205 5.68 12.23 -14.13
C ASP A 205 5.39 13.30 -15.19
N THR A 206 6.44 13.79 -15.85
CA THR A 206 6.36 14.82 -16.89
C THR A 206 5.82 14.32 -18.22
N ARG A 207 5.66 13.00 -18.41
CA ARG A 207 5.20 12.40 -19.67
C ARG A 207 3.69 12.34 -19.81
N LEU A 208 2.96 12.56 -18.71
CA LEU A 208 1.50 12.48 -18.71
C LEU A 208 0.87 13.70 -19.38
N ALA A 209 -0.20 13.45 -20.14
CA ALA A 209 -1.04 14.49 -20.70
C ALA A 209 -1.63 15.37 -19.60
N GLU A 210 -1.78 16.67 -19.88
CA GLU A 210 -2.28 17.64 -18.88
C GLU A 210 -3.72 17.32 -18.44
N SER A 211 -4.55 16.83 -19.36
CA SER A 211 -5.90 16.29 -19.12
C SER A 211 -5.90 15.14 -18.12
N SER A 212 -5.01 14.15 -18.30
CA SER A 212 -4.83 13.01 -17.38
C SER A 212 -4.44 13.49 -15.98
N LYS A 213 -3.45 14.39 -15.88
CA LYS A 213 -3.01 14.98 -14.59
C LYS A 213 -4.13 15.71 -13.86
N ARG A 214 -4.88 16.56 -14.57
CA ARG A 214 -6.00 17.29 -14.00
C ARG A 214 -7.10 16.36 -13.51
N LEU A 215 -7.47 15.34 -14.29
CA LEU A 215 -8.50 14.37 -13.88
C LEU A 215 -8.04 13.57 -12.66
N TYR A 216 -6.78 13.13 -12.64
CA TYR A 216 -6.21 12.45 -11.48
C TYR A 216 -6.24 13.34 -10.24
N SER A 217 -5.87 14.62 -10.35
CA SER A 217 -5.90 15.56 -9.22
C SER A 217 -7.31 15.76 -8.68
N GLU A 218 -8.33 15.84 -9.55
CA GLU A 218 -9.73 15.86 -9.11
C GLU A 218 -10.15 14.55 -8.42
N LEU A 219 -9.68 13.40 -8.90
CA LEU A 219 -9.94 12.10 -8.26
C LEU A 219 -9.27 12.03 -6.88
N THR A 220 -8.02 12.46 -6.74
CA THR A 220 -7.32 12.45 -5.44
C THR A 220 -7.95 13.42 -4.44
N LEU A 221 -8.40 14.58 -4.90
CA LEU A 221 -9.16 15.54 -4.09
C LEU A 221 -10.51 14.96 -3.66
N ALA A 222 -11.28 14.39 -4.59
CA ALA A 222 -12.58 13.78 -4.28
C ALA A 222 -12.45 12.58 -3.32
N ALA A 223 -11.32 11.87 -3.38
CA ALA A 223 -10.98 10.76 -2.48
C ALA A 223 -10.44 11.21 -1.10
N ALA A 224 -10.18 12.51 -0.93
CA ALA A 224 -9.47 13.08 0.22
C ALA A 224 -8.15 12.35 0.53
N LEU A 225 -7.41 11.94 -0.50
CA LEU A 225 -6.24 11.08 -0.35
C LEU A 225 -5.11 11.74 0.45
N HIS A 226 -4.90 13.05 0.28
CA HIS A 226 -3.92 13.80 1.07
C HIS A 226 -4.25 13.77 2.57
N ASP A 227 -5.49 14.13 2.96
CA ASP A 227 -5.94 14.12 4.35
C ASP A 227 -5.88 12.72 4.97
N ARG A 228 -6.20 11.69 4.19
CA ARG A 228 -6.14 10.29 4.64
C ARG A 228 -4.71 9.86 4.89
N LEU A 229 -3.78 10.21 4.00
CA LEU A 229 -2.36 9.89 4.15
C LEU A 229 -1.71 10.67 5.29
N GLU A 230 -2.10 11.93 5.48
CA GLU A 230 -1.63 12.78 6.59
C GLU A 230 -1.99 12.15 7.94
N LYS A 231 -3.24 11.67 8.10
CA LYS A 231 -3.70 10.98 9.32
C LYS A 231 -2.93 9.70 9.64
N LEU A 232 -2.24 9.11 8.67
CA LEU A 232 -1.43 7.90 8.87
C LEU A 232 0.01 8.20 9.25
N ASP A 233 0.49 9.44 9.10
CA ASP A 233 1.91 9.75 9.36
C ASP A 233 2.29 9.51 10.82
N GLU A 234 1.54 10.10 11.74
CA GLU A 234 1.80 9.97 13.18
C GLU A 234 1.63 8.52 13.68
N PRO A 235 0.56 7.77 13.33
CA PRO A 235 0.45 6.35 13.66
C PRO A 235 1.62 5.48 13.17
N VAL A 236 2.03 5.65 11.92
CA VAL A 236 3.12 4.87 11.33
C VAL A 236 4.45 5.25 11.98
N GLN A 237 4.68 6.54 12.22
CA GLN A 237 5.88 7.02 12.91
C GLN A 237 5.94 6.49 14.35
N PHE A 238 4.83 6.56 15.08
CA PHE A 238 4.74 6.03 16.44
C PHE A 238 5.06 4.54 16.48
N ALA A 239 4.50 3.73 15.56
CA ALA A 239 4.79 2.31 15.48
C ALA A 239 6.28 2.03 15.25
N LEU A 240 6.92 2.79 14.37
CA LEU A 240 8.35 2.68 14.09
C LEU A 240 9.18 2.99 15.34
N ASP A 241 8.96 4.17 15.94
CA ASP A 241 9.70 4.64 17.11
C ASP A 241 9.52 3.68 18.31
N HIS A 242 8.29 3.18 18.50
CA HIS A 242 7.96 2.23 19.57
C HIS A 242 8.76 0.93 19.46
N TYR A 243 8.80 0.33 18.27
CA TYR A 243 9.50 -0.93 18.07
C TYR A 243 11.02 -0.76 17.94
N GLU A 244 11.51 0.38 17.43
CA GLU A 244 12.94 0.71 17.51
C GLU A 244 13.40 0.84 18.97
N LEU A 245 12.63 1.53 19.81
CA LEU A 245 12.92 1.63 21.24
C LEU A 245 12.89 0.25 21.92
N ALA A 246 11.85 -0.55 21.66
CA ALA A 246 11.76 -1.90 22.19
C ALA A 246 12.96 -2.77 21.76
N ASN A 247 13.38 -2.67 20.50
CA ASN A 247 14.53 -3.40 19.98
C ASN A 247 15.83 -2.97 20.68
N ASN A 248 16.07 -1.66 20.81
CA ASN A 248 17.23 -1.12 21.53
C ASN A 248 17.27 -1.61 22.98
N ARG A 249 16.13 -1.62 23.69
CA ARG A 249 16.04 -2.15 25.05
C ARG A 249 16.38 -3.63 25.15
N LEU A 250 15.96 -4.44 24.18
CA LEU A 250 16.28 -5.87 24.15
C LEU A 250 17.76 -6.11 23.81
N ILE A 251 18.35 -5.30 22.95
CA ILE A 251 19.79 -5.35 22.64
C ILE A 251 20.61 -5.00 23.89
N ASP A 252 20.26 -3.91 24.59
CA ASP A 252 20.91 -3.49 25.83
C ASP A 252 20.78 -4.56 26.92
N ALA A 253 19.59 -5.13 27.07
CA ALA A 253 19.32 -6.24 27.99
C ALA A 253 20.23 -7.45 27.71
N LYS A 254 20.38 -7.80 26.44
CA LYS A 254 21.25 -8.90 26.01
C LYS A 254 22.72 -8.59 26.28
N ALA A 255 23.19 -7.38 25.99
CA ALA A 255 24.54 -6.93 26.29
C ALA A 255 24.82 -7.00 27.80
N ALA A 256 23.94 -6.41 28.63
CA ALA A 256 24.08 -6.43 30.08
C ALA A 256 24.03 -7.85 30.68
N SER A 257 23.36 -8.80 30.03
CA SER A 257 23.37 -10.22 30.44
C SER A 257 24.69 -10.91 30.10
N ARG A 258 25.30 -10.59 28.95
CA ARG A 258 26.62 -11.10 28.57
C ARG A 258 27.71 -10.52 29.45
N ASP A 259 27.65 -9.22 29.74
CA ASP A 259 28.62 -8.57 30.63
C ASP A 259 28.62 -9.19 32.03
N ARG A 260 27.41 -9.50 32.55
CA ARG A 260 27.27 -10.28 33.80
C ARG A 260 27.85 -11.68 33.69
N ALA A 261 27.63 -12.39 32.58
CA ALA A 261 28.22 -13.70 32.37
C ALA A 261 29.75 -13.64 32.30
N HIS A 262 30.31 -12.64 31.61
CA HIS A 262 31.74 -12.39 31.54
C HIS A 262 32.34 -12.06 32.91
N ALA A 263 31.68 -11.20 33.69
CA ALA A 263 32.09 -10.86 35.06
C ALA A 263 32.11 -12.11 35.96
N LEU A 264 31.08 -12.96 35.88
CA LEU A 264 31.04 -14.22 36.63
C LEU A 264 32.17 -15.17 36.21
N THR A 265 32.43 -15.33 34.90
CA THR A 265 33.57 -16.16 34.44
C THR A 265 34.91 -15.58 34.89
N GLY A 266 35.04 -14.26 34.93
CA GLY A 266 36.23 -13.57 35.44
C GLY A 266 36.46 -13.87 36.92
N HIS A 267 35.42 -13.75 37.76
CA HIS A 267 35.52 -14.08 39.17
C HIS A 267 35.81 -15.57 39.43
N VAL A 268 35.24 -16.48 38.64
CA VAL A 268 35.56 -17.90 38.76
C VAL A 268 37.05 -18.16 38.44
N LEU A 269 37.58 -17.50 37.41
CA LEU A 269 39.00 -17.58 37.06
C LEU A 269 39.89 -17.01 38.17
N GLU A 270 39.53 -15.84 38.72
CA GLU A 270 40.25 -15.19 39.82
C GLU A 270 40.33 -16.10 41.06
N VAL A 271 39.19 -16.67 41.47
CA VAL A 271 39.12 -17.62 42.58
C VAL A 271 39.99 -18.86 42.30
N ALA A 272 39.96 -19.38 41.06
CA ALA A 272 40.79 -20.52 40.68
C ALA A 272 42.29 -20.21 40.77
N VAL A 273 42.72 -19.02 40.32
CA VAL A 273 44.13 -18.58 40.43
C VAL A 273 44.55 -18.44 41.90
N VAL A 274 43.71 -17.83 42.74
CA VAL A 274 43.99 -17.68 44.17
C VAL A 274 44.14 -19.05 44.85
N LEU A 275 43.27 -20.02 44.53
CA LEU A 275 43.37 -21.38 45.05
C LEU A 275 44.64 -22.10 44.61
N LEU A 276 45.07 -21.89 43.35
CA LEU A 276 46.27 -22.51 42.80
C LEU A 276 47.55 -21.94 43.45
N LEU A 277 47.61 -20.63 43.67
CA LEU A 277 48.69 -19.97 44.41
C LEU A 277 48.76 -20.43 45.87
N LEU A 278 47.61 -20.62 46.53
CA LEU A 278 47.54 -21.18 47.88
C LEU A 278 48.08 -22.61 47.93
N ALA A 279 47.74 -23.45 46.96
CA ALA A 279 48.25 -24.81 46.86
C ALA A 279 49.78 -24.84 46.67
N GLU A 280 50.31 -23.98 45.79
CA GLU A 280 51.75 -23.83 45.57
C GLU A 280 52.48 -23.35 46.84
N LEU A 281 51.92 -22.37 47.55
CA LEU A 281 52.48 -21.89 48.81
C LEU A 281 52.55 -23.01 49.85
N VAL A 282 51.48 -23.78 50.02
CA VAL A 282 51.44 -24.92 50.95
C VAL A 282 52.48 -25.97 50.56
N ALA A 283 52.59 -26.31 49.28
CA ALA A 283 53.59 -27.27 48.79
C ALA A 283 55.02 -26.78 49.07
N THR A 284 55.29 -25.49 48.86
CA THR A 284 56.60 -24.87 49.10
C THR A 284 56.96 -24.90 50.58
N ILE A 285 56.03 -24.54 51.47
CA ILE A 285 56.24 -24.61 52.93
C ILE A 285 56.52 -26.05 53.36
N TYR A 286 55.79 -27.02 52.79
CA TYR A 286 55.96 -28.43 53.10
C TYR A 286 57.34 -28.95 52.67
N GLN A 287 57.81 -28.57 51.47
CA GLN A 287 59.16 -28.89 51.02
C GLN A 287 60.22 -28.29 51.94
N LEU A 288 60.08 -27.00 52.29
CA LEU A 288 61.05 -26.30 53.15
C LEU A 288 61.16 -26.95 54.54
N ARG A 289 60.07 -27.52 55.06
CA ARG A 289 60.04 -28.24 56.33
C ARG A 289 60.65 -29.63 56.27
N ILE A 290 60.70 -30.25 55.09
CA ILE A 290 61.33 -31.57 54.89
C ILE A 290 62.84 -31.43 54.69
N THR A 291 63.29 -30.33 54.07
CA THR A 291 64.72 -30.07 53.80
C THR A 291 65.45 -29.36 54.93
N ALA A 292 64.74 -28.81 55.91
CA ALA A 292 65.31 -28.24 57.14
C ALA A 292 65.39 -29.28 58.27
#